data_AF-A0A351F0E0-F1
#
_entry.id   AF-A0A351F0E0-F1
#
_cell.length_a   1.000
_cell.length_b   1.000
_cell.length_c   1.000
_cell.angle_alpha   90.00
_cell.angle_beta   90.00
_cell.angle_gamma   90.00
#
_symmetry.space_group_name_H-M   'P 1'
#
loop_
_entity.id
_entity.type
_entity.pdbx_description
1 polymer ?
#
loop_
_entity_poly.entity_id
_entity_poly.type
_entity_poly.pdbx_seq_one_letter_code
_entity_poly.pdbx_strand_id
1 'polypeptide(L)'
;HLHIIFSFVNLYFTPKNQRGEMENMPLITNEVKSMLGLSDPEVIQNAPEQIPDFGANDVTGLTWKNILDAYTCTECGRCTAACPPNITGKLLSPRKIVMSVRDRAEEAGNYVRKQKKQSKVKTDIPQTAVNDGKSLFDYISKEEIFACTTCNACVEACPVHINPLDVILKIRRYEVLTNASGPSDWITMFTNLENNGSVWQIPAARSAWIQQD
;
A
#
# COMPACT_ATOMS: atom_id res chain seq x y z
N HIS A 1 -11.21 -2.77 -23.85
CA HIS A 1 -12.65 -2.98 -23.64
C HIS A 1 -13.00 -3.83 -22.41
N LEU A 2 -12.08 -4.66 -21.89
CA LEU A 2 -12.31 -5.46 -20.68
C LEU A 2 -12.75 -4.63 -19.45
N HIS A 3 -12.26 -3.39 -19.33
CA HIS A 3 -12.64 -2.44 -18.29
C HIS A 3 -14.14 -2.12 -18.25
N ILE A 4 -14.89 -2.21 -19.36
CA ILE A 4 -16.34 -1.92 -19.37
C ILE A 4 -17.11 -2.98 -18.58
N ILE A 5 -16.82 -4.27 -18.84
CA ILE A 5 -17.46 -5.39 -18.14
C ILE A 5 -17.08 -5.36 -16.66
N PHE A 6 -15.79 -5.19 -16.38
CA PHE A 6 -15.32 -5.18 -15.00
C PHE A 6 -15.73 -3.94 -14.22
N SER A 7 -16.02 -2.80 -14.86
CA SER A 7 -16.52 -1.61 -14.15
C SER A 7 -17.78 -1.92 -13.32
N PHE A 8 -18.71 -2.71 -13.88
CA PHE A 8 -19.91 -3.15 -13.14
C PHE A 8 -19.56 -4.05 -11.95
N VAL A 9 -18.66 -5.01 -12.16
CA VAL A 9 -18.19 -5.92 -11.11
C VAL A 9 -17.48 -5.13 -10.00
N ASN A 10 -16.66 -4.15 -10.37
CA ASN A 10 -15.91 -3.34 -9.42
C ASN A 10 -16.81 -2.46 -8.54
N LEU A 11 -17.81 -1.83 -9.16
CA LEU A 11 -18.82 -1.05 -8.44
C LEU A 11 -19.60 -1.93 -7.47
N TYR A 12 -19.96 -3.16 -7.87
CA TYR A 12 -20.65 -4.11 -7.00
C TYR A 12 -19.82 -4.50 -5.77
N PHE A 13 -18.52 -4.74 -5.94
CA PHE A 13 -17.58 -5.08 -4.85
C PHE A 13 -16.90 -3.85 -4.23
N THR A 14 -17.47 -2.66 -4.38
CA THR A 14 -16.98 -1.47 -3.69
C THR A 14 -17.25 -1.62 -2.18
N PRO A 15 -16.24 -1.37 -1.32
CA PRO A 15 -16.44 -1.39 0.14
C PRO A 15 -17.55 -0.42 0.56
N LYS A 16 -18.36 -0.81 1.55
CA LYS A 16 -19.42 0.05 2.11
C LYS A 16 -18.90 1.13 3.05
N ASN A 17 -17.63 1.03 3.43
CA ASN A 17 -17.01 1.98 4.34
C ASN A 17 -16.70 3.30 3.63
N GLN A 18 -16.13 4.25 4.38
CA GLN A 18 -15.69 5.51 3.82
C GLN A 18 -14.63 5.27 2.73
N ARG A 19 -14.77 6.00 1.62
CA ARG A 19 -13.83 5.89 0.51
C ARG A 19 -12.44 6.32 0.95
N GLY A 20 -11.44 5.49 0.65
CA GLY A 20 -10.05 5.76 1.05
C GLY A 20 -9.74 5.53 2.52
N GLU A 21 -10.63 4.83 3.24
CA GLU A 21 -10.29 4.32 4.57
C GLU A 21 -8.99 3.52 4.51
N MET A 22 -8.10 3.79 5.47
CA MET A 22 -6.80 3.14 5.58
C MET A 22 -6.91 1.96 6.54
N GLU A 23 -6.71 0.75 6.03
CA GLU A 23 -6.70 -0.44 6.86
C GLU A 23 -5.41 -0.54 7.68
N ASN A 24 -5.57 -0.69 8.99
CA ASN A 24 -4.48 -1.04 9.89
C ASN A 24 -4.20 -2.55 9.83
N MET A 25 -2.96 -2.95 10.09
CA MET A 25 -2.64 -4.36 10.27
C MET A 25 -2.97 -4.76 11.71
N PRO A 26 -3.90 -5.70 11.95
CA PRO A 26 -4.29 -6.09 13.30
C PRO A 26 -3.13 -6.65 14.10
N LEU A 27 -2.24 -7.41 13.46
CA LEU A 27 -1.06 -8.02 14.10
C LEU A 27 -0.12 -6.96 14.69
N ILE A 28 0.28 -5.97 13.89
CA ILE A 28 1.12 -4.85 14.36
C ILE A 28 0.37 -4.03 15.42
N THR A 29 -0.93 -3.80 15.21
CA THR A 29 -1.74 -3.05 16.19
C THR A 29 -1.74 -3.75 17.56
N ASN A 30 -1.80 -5.09 17.57
CA ASN A 30 -1.78 -5.86 18.80
C ASN A 30 -0.39 -5.87 19.46
N GLU A 31 0.68 -5.93 18.67
CA GLU A 31 2.05 -5.80 19.16
C GLU A 31 2.28 -4.44 19.82
N VAL A 32 1.89 -3.34 19.16
CA VAL A 32 2.00 -1.98 19.71
C VAL A 32 1.14 -1.82 20.97
N LYS A 33 -0.07 -2.39 21.00
CA LYS A 33 -0.90 -2.40 22.22
C LYS A 33 -0.23 -3.15 23.36
N SER A 34 0.47 -4.25 23.08
CA SER A 34 1.24 -4.99 24.08
C SER A 34 2.38 -4.16 24.65
N MET A 35 3.14 -3.45 23.80
CA MET A 35 4.20 -2.53 24.25
C MET A 35 3.66 -1.39 25.13
N LEU A 36 2.44 -0.91 24.86
CA LEU A 36 1.78 0.14 25.64
C LEU A 36 1.05 -0.37 26.89
N GLY A 37 1.06 -1.68 27.17
CA GLY A 37 0.35 -2.29 28.29
C GLY A 37 -1.19 -2.29 28.14
N LEU A 38 -1.69 -2.14 26.91
CA LEU A 38 -3.12 -2.10 26.55
C LEU A 38 -3.61 -3.39 25.87
N SER A 39 -2.84 -4.47 25.96
CA SER A 39 -3.14 -5.74 25.28
C SER A 39 -4.17 -6.59 26.02
N ASP A 40 -5.10 -7.18 25.28
CA ASP A 40 -5.92 -8.30 25.76
C ASP A 40 -5.07 -9.57 25.90
N PRO A 41 -5.08 -10.24 27.08
CA PRO A 41 -4.28 -11.44 27.34
C PRO A 41 -4.50 -12.60 26.35
N GLU A 42 -5.72 -12.73 25.79
CA GLU A 42 -6.08 -13.80 24.85
C GLU A 42 -5.42 -13.67 23.46
N VAL A 43 -5.03 -12.45 23.07
CA VAL A 43 -4.45 -12.17 21.75
C VAL A 43 -2.96 -12.54 21.69
N ILE A 44 -2.25 -12.40 22.80
CA ILE A 44 -0.82 -12.76 22.91
C ILE A 44 -0.62 -14.28 22.78
N GLN A 45 -1.58 -15.07 23.27
CA GLN A 45 -1.50 -16.54 23.23
C GLN A 45 -1.74 -17.13 21.84
N ASN A 46 -2.35 -16.38 20.91
CA ASN A 46 -2.72 -16.83 19.56
C ASN A 46 -1.91 -16.12 18.46
N ALA A 47 -0.74 -15.58 18.78
CA ALA A 47 0.10 -14.92 17.78
C ALA A 47 0.60 -15.96 16.73
N PRO A 48 0.49 -15.69 15.43
CA PRO A 48 0.97 -16.60 14.39
C PRO A 48 2.48 -16.76 14.47
N GLU A 49 2.99 -18.00 14.30
CA GLU A 49 4.43 -18.31 14.32
C GLU A 49 5.23 -17.66 13.18
N GLN A 50 4.57 -17.27 12.08
CA GLN A 50 5.20 -16.61 10.94
C GLN A 50 4.74 -15.16 10.85
N ILE A 51 5.72 -14.26 10.82
CA ILE A 51 5.50 -12.83 10.54
C ILE A 51 5.02 -12.72 9.08
N PRO A 52 3.81 -12.20 8.81
CA PRO A 52 3.35 -12.02 7.45
C PRO A 52 4.12 -10.90 6.76
N ASP A 53 4.18 -10.96 5.43
CA ASP A 53 4.76 -9.89 4.62
C ASP A 53 4.06 -8.55 4.91
N PHE A 54 4.88 -7.53 5.17
CA PHE A 54 4.39 -6.20 5.44
C PHE A 54 4.06 -5.49 4.13
N GLY A 55 2.78 -5.26 3.85
CA GLY A 55 2.39 -4.54 2.64
C GLY A 55 2.56 -5.37 1.36
N ALA A 56 3.04 -4.77 0.27
CA ALA A 56 3.19 -5.44 -1.01
C ALA A 56 4.47 -5.02 -1.74
N ASN A 57 5.35 -5.99 -2.05
CA ASN A 57 6.51 -5.78 -2.93
C ASN A 57 6.16 -5.88 -4.42
N ASP A 58 5.12 -6.66 -4.71
CA ASP A 58 4.70 -7.05 -6.04
C ASP A 58 3.20 -7.31 -6.05
N VAL A 59 2.63 -7.58 -7.23
CA VAL A 59 1.21 -7.88 -7.44
C VAL A 59 0.69 -9.09 -6.66
N THR A 60 1.59 -9.94 -6.17
CA THR A 60 1.28 -11.11 -5.34
C THR A 60 0.92 -10.73 -3.90
N GLY A 61 1.46 -9.62 -3.40
CA GLY A 61 1.12 -9.04 -2.10
C GLY A 61 -0.09 -8.10 -2.14
N LEU A 62 -0.64 -7.82 -3.32
CA LEU A 62 -1.85 -7.04 -3.48
C LEU A 62 -3.09 -7.92 -3.33
N THR A 63 -4.20 -7.31 -2.91
CA THR A 63 -5.48 -8.03 -2.82
C THR A 63 -6.06 -8.28 -4.21
N TRP A 64 -6.90 -9.31 -4.34
CA TRP A 64 -7.65 -9.56 -5.57
C TRP A 64 -8.43 -8.32 -6.04
N LYS A 65 -8.93 -7.51 -5.10
CA LYS A 65 -9.65 -6.27 -5.38
C LYS A 65 -8.73 -5.20 -6.00
N ASN A 66 -7.49 -5.07 -5.54
CA ASN A 66 -6.52 -4.15 -6.14
C ASN A 66 -6.19 -4.54 -7.59
N ILE A 67 -6.11 -5.84 -7.87
CA ILE A 67 -5.89 -6.34 -9.23
C ILE A 67 -7.12 -6.08 -10.11
N LEU A 68 -8.33 -6.36 -9.59
CA LEU A 68 -9.57 -6.04 -10.30
C LEU A 68 -9.65 -4.54 -10.62
N ASP A 69 -9.36 -3.68 -9.64
CA ASP A 69 -9.30 -2.22 -9.81
C ASP A 69 -8.38 -1.81 -10.97
N ALA A 70 -7.20 -2.43 -11.05
CA ALA A 70 -6.24 -2.18 -12.12
C ALA A 70 -6.79 -2.52 -13.51
N TYR A 71 -7.51 -3.63 -13.65
CA TYR A 71 -8.18 -4.01 -14.91
C TYR A 71 -9.41 -3.17 -15.24
N THR A 72 -10.02 -2.52 -14.24
CA THR A 72 -11.23 -1.70 -14.43
C THR A 72 -10.94 -0.25 -14.81
N CYS A 73 -9.70 0.20 -14.62
CA CYS A 73 -9.30 1.57 -14.91
C CYS A 73 -9.58 1.92 -16.39
N THR A 74 -10.27 3.03 -16.60
CA THR A 74 -10.63 3.56 -17.92
C THR A 74 -9.59 4.52 -18.48
N GLU A 75 -8.46 4.70 -17.79
CA GLU A 75 -7.37 5.62 -18.17
C GLU A 75 -7.77 7.10 -18.31
N CYS A 76 -8.96 7.48 -17.81
CA CYS A 76 -9.52 8.83 -17.94
C CYS A 76 -8.71 9.97 -17.30
N GLY A 77 -7.76 9.65 -16.41
CA GLY A 77 -6.82 10.62 -15.85
C GLY A 77 -7.36 11.56 -14.77
N ARG A 78 -8.63 11.43 -14.35
CA ARG A 78 -9.22 12.27 -13.29
C ARG A 78 -8.44 12.22 -11.98
N CYS A 79 -7.98 11.04 -11.59
CA CYS A 79 -7.18 10.85 -10.39
C CYS A 79 -5.81 11.56 -10.46
N THR A 80 -5.21 11.65 -11.65
CA THR A 80 -3.96 12.39 -11.87
C THR A 80 -4.20 13.90 -11.91
N ALA A 81 -5.28 14.35 -12.56
CA ALA A 81 -5.66 15.76 -12.63
C ALA A 81 -6.01 16.34 -11.25
N ALA A 82 -6.58 15.53 -10.36
CA ALA A 82 -6.91 15.92 -8.99
C ALA A 82 -5.73 15.78 -8.00
N CYS A 83 -4.61 15.20 -8.40
CA CYS A 83 -3.49 14.87 -7.49
C CYS A 83 -2.62 16.11 -7.20
N PRO A 84 -2.57 16.62 -5.95
CA PRO A 84 -1.77 17.81 -5.65
C PRO A 84 -0.26 17.64 -5.95
N PRO A 85 0.39 16.51 -5.59
CA PRO A 85 1.77 16.25 -6.01
C PRO A 85 1.99 16.35 -7.52
N ASN A 86 1.10 15.78 -8.33
CA ASN A 86 1.19 15.84 -9.79
C ASN A 86 1.08 17.30 -10.30
N ILE A 87 0.13 18.08 -9.76
CA ILE A 87 -0.08 19.49 -10.14
C ILE A 87 1.19 20.31 -9.86
N THR A 88 1.89 20.02 -8.76
CA THR A 88 3.15 20.69 -8.40
C THR A 88 4.38 20.20 -9.19
N GLY A 89 4.21 19.33 -10.19
CA GLY A 89 5.29 18.82 -11.03
C GLY A 89 6.09 17.66 -10.43
N LYS A 90 5.61 17.03 -9.34
CA LYS A 90 6.22 15.79 -8.82
C LYS A 90 5.86 14.61 -9.73
N LEU A 91 6.67 13.55 -9.67
CA LEU A 91 6.54 12.38 -10.55
C LEU A 91 5.27 11.55 -10.32
N LEU A 92 4.61 11.68 -9.16
CA LEU A 92 3.45 10.86 -8.80
C LEU A 92 2.25 11.12 -9.72
N SER A 93 1.83 10.07 -10.41
CA SER A 93 0.54 10.01 -11.09
C SER A 93 -0.26 8.80 -10.60
N PRO A 94 -1.36 8.99 -9.84
CA PRO A 94 -2.19 7.89 -9.36
C PRO A 94 -2.72 6.99 -10.48
N ARG A 95 -2.98 7.54 -11.68
CA ARG A 95 -3.33 6.73 -12.86
C ARG A 95 -2.17 5.79 -13.22
N LYS A 96 -0.94 6.30 -13.28
CA LYS A 96 0.23 5.50 -13.64
C LYS A 96 0.41 4.34 -12.67
N ILE A 97 0.28 4.57 -11.36
CA ILE A 97 0.36 3.52 -10.33
C ILE A 97 -0.61 2.37 -10.61
N VAL A 98 -1.88 2.67 -10.88
CA VAL A 98 -2.90 1.66 -11.18
C VAL A 98 -2.58 0.91 -12.48
N MET A 99 -2.03 1.59 -13.47
CA MET A 99 -1.62 0.96 -14.74
C MET A 99 -0.38 0.08 -14.60
N SER A 100 0.61 0.52 -13.84
CA SER A 100 1.78 -0.30 -13.49
C SER A 100 1.37 -1.60 -12.80
N VAL A 101 0.37 -1.56 -11.90
CA VAL A 101 -0.19 -2.78 -11.29
C VAL A 101 -0.83 -3.70 -12.33
N ARG A 102 -1.63 -3.17 -13.25
CA ARG A 102 -2.26 -3.97 -14.32
C ARG A 102 -1.20 -4.63 -15.20
N ASP A 103 -0.24 -3.84 -15.68
CA ASP A 103 0.77 -4.31 -16.61
C ASP A 103 1.66 -5.37 -15.94
N ARG A 104 2.04 -5.15 -14.69
CA ARG A 104 2.75 -6.16 -13.88
C ARG A 104 1.91 -7.43 -13.65
N ALA A 105 0.62 -7.29 -13.38
CA ALA A 105 -0.28 -8.43 -13.19
C ALA A 105 -0.45 -9.27 -14.48
N GLU A 106 -0.53 -8.62 -15.64
CA GLU A 106 -0.55 -9.30 -16.94
C GLU A 106 0.76 -10.05 -17.21
N GLU A 107 1.91 -9.42 -16.93
CA GLU A 107 3.22 -10.05 -17.08
C GLU A 107 3.37 -11.27 -16.16
N ALA A 108 3.01 -11.13 -14.87
CA ALA A 108 3.00 -12.22 -13.90
C ALA A 108 2.09 -13.37 -14.36
N GLY A 109 0.86 -13.05 -14.79
CA GLY A 109 -0.09 -14.04 -15.30
C GLY A 109 0.41 -14.75 -16.56
N ASN A 110 1.09 -14.03 -17.46
CA ASN A 110 1.71 -14.59 -18.66
C ASN A 110 2.87 -15.54 -18.32
N TYR A 111 3.69 -15.18 -17.34
CA TYR A 111 4.78 -16.02 -16.85
C TYR A 111 4.26 -17.33 -16.26
N VAL A 112 3.27 -17.26 -15.36
CA VAL A 112 2.60 -18.43 -14.77
C VAL A 112 1.99 -19.33 -15.84
N ARG A 113 1.33 -18.75 -16.85
CA ARG A 113 0.74 -19.51 -17.96
C ARG A 113 1.80 -20.22 -18.82
N LYS A 114 2.97 -19.61 -19.05
CA LYS A 114 4.09 -20.26 -19.76
C LYS A 114 4.65 -21.42 -18.94
N GLN A 115 4.83 -21.23 -17.62
CA GLN A 115 5.27 -22.29 -16.71
C GLN A 115 4.30 -23.48 -16.69
N LYS A 116 2.98 -23.26 -16.56
CA LYS A 116 1.97 -24.35 -16.61
C LYS A 116 2.06 -25.15 -17.92
N LYS A 117 2.28 -24.47 -19.05
CA LYS A 117 2.45 -25.14 -20.37
C LYS A 117 3.72 -25.99 -20.43
N GLN A 118 4.83 -25.53 -19.84
CA GLN A 118 6.10 -26.25 -19.83
C GLN A 118 6.09 -27.44 -18.87
N SER A 119 5.56 -27.26 -17.66
CA SER A 119 5.59 -28.28 -16.60
C SER A 119 4.48 -29.34 -16.72
N LYS A 120 3.50 -29.17 -17.62
CA LYS A 120 2.27 -30.02 -17.73
C LYS A 120 1.47 -30.18 -16.41
N VAL A 121 1.77 -29.37 -15.39
CA VAL A 121 1.11 -29.38 -14.10
C VAL A 121 -0.22 -28.62 -14.21
N LYS A 122 -1.32 -29.30 -13.88
CA LYS A 122 -2.70 -28.75 -13.91
C LYS A 122 -3.10 -28.00 -12.63
N THR A 123 -2.29 -28.03 -11.58
CA THR A 123 -2.63 -27.41 -10.30
C THR A 123 -2.46 -25.89 -10.33
N ASP A 124 -3.14 -25.20 -9.43
CA ASP A 124 -2.97 -23.78 -9.23
C ASP A 124 -1.58 -23.50 -8.67
N ILE A 125 -0.88 -22.56 -9.32
CA ILE A 125 0.44 -22.11 -8.87
C ILE A 125 0.15 -21.11 -7.74
N PRO A 126 0.67 -21.32 -6.52
CA PRO A 126 0.49 -20.38 -5.42
C PRO A 126 0.90 -18.97 -5.86
N GLN A 127 0.17 -17.94 -5.41
CA GLN A 127 0.46 -16.54 -5.72
C GLN A 127 1.92 -16.17 -5.39
N THR A 128 2.51 -16.82 -4.39
CA THR A 128 3.90 -16.66 -3.92
C THR A 128 4.97 -17.24 -4.85
N ALA A 129 4.59 -17.94 -5.93
CA ALA A 129 5.52 -18.67 -6.80
C ALA A 129 5.83 -17.95 -8.13
N VAL A 130 5.42 -16.68 -8.31
CA VAL A 130 5.84 -15.87 -9.46
C VAL A 130 7.24 -15.31 -9.20
N ASN A 131 8.28 -16.12 -9.44
CA ASN A 131 9.68 -15.68 -9.36
C ASN A 131 10.23 -15.43 -10.77
N ASP A 132 9.80 -14.32 -11.40
CA ASP A 132 10.34 -13.85 -12.68
C ASP A 132 11.46 -12.81 -12.53
N GLY A 133 11.88 -12.54 -11.28
CA GLY A 133 12.94 -11.58 -10.96
C GLY A 133 12.51 -10.12 -11.06
N LYS A 134 11.21 -9.86 -11.26
CA LYS A 134 10.63 -8.52 -11.32
C LYS A 134 9.79 -8.22 -10.09
N SER A 135 9.64 -6.94 -9.80
CA SER A 135 8.80 -6.44 -8.73
C SER A 135 7.99 -5.23 -9.20
N LEU A 136 7.05 -4.77 -8.37
CA LEU A 136 6.29 -3.57 -8.69
C LEU A 136 7.18 -2.30 -8.68
N PHE A 137 8.34 -2.35 -8.01
CA PHE A 137 9.35 -1.29 -7.98
C PHE A 137 10.07 -1.08 -9.32
N ASP A 138 10.03 -2.05 -10.24
CA ASP A 138 10.58 -1.86 -11.59
C ASP A 138 9.72 -0.92 -12.45
N TYR A 139 8.44 -0.77 -12.08
CA TYR A 139 7.46 0.04 -12.80
C TYR A 139 7.10 1.33 -12.05
N ILE A 140 7.29 1.33 -10.74
CA ILE A 140 6.94 2.41 -9.82
C ILE A 140 8.18 2.81 -9.03
N SER A 141 8.61 4.05 -9.22
CA SER A 141 9.78 4.58 -8.50
C SER A 141 9.45 4.91 -7.04
N LYS A 142 10.49 4.92 -6.19
CA LYS A 142 10.36 5.28 -4.78
C LYS A 142 9.92 6.74 -4.61
N GLU A 143 10.39 7.65 -5.47
CA GLU A 143 9.98 9.05 -5.42
C GLU A 143 8.47 9.22 -5.70
N GLU A 144 7.92 8.42 -6.63
CA GLU A 144 6.49 8.44 -6.94
C GLU A 144 5.65 8.03 -5.73
N ILE A 145 5.97 6.89 -5.11
CA ILE A 145 5.20 6.43 -3.95
C ILE A 145 5.33 7.42 -2.80
N PHE A 146 6.52 7.95 -2.48
CA PHE A 146 6.72 8.85 -1.34
C PHE A 146 6.23 10.28 -1.56
N ALA A 147 5.95 10.68 -2.80
CA ALA A 147 5.32 11.98 -3.09
C ALA A 147 3.83 12.06 -2.67
N CYS A 148 3.15 10.92 -2.47
CA CYS A 148 1.72 10.90 -2.09
C CYS A 148 1.49 11.52 -0.70
N THR A 149 0.59 12.49 -0.60
CA THR A 149 0.24 13.16 0.67
C THR A 149 -0.94 12.52 1.39
N THR A 150 -1.40 11.35 0.92
CA THR A 150 -2.56 10.62 1.46
C THR A 150 -3.83 11.49 1.60
N CYS A 151 -4.01 12.49 0.73
CA CYS A 151 -5.13 13.44 0.75
C CYS A 151 -6.46 12.89 0.20
N ASN A 152 -6.49 11.64 -0.25
CA ASN A 152 -7.67 10.94 -0.78
C ASN A 152 -8.34 11.51 -2.06
N ALA A 153 -7.84 12.62 -2.62
CA ALA A 153 -8.43 13.26 -3.81
C ALA A 153 -8.57 12.33 -5.02
N CYS A 154 -7.62 11.40 -5.22
CA CYS A 154 -7.64 10.46 -6.33
C CYS A 154 -8.76 9.42 -6.23
N VAL A 155 -9.12 9.01 -5.02
CA VAL A 155 -10.18 8.02 -4.75
C VAL A 155 -11.54 8.68 -4.98
N GLU A 156 -11.72 9.92 -4.52
CA GLU A 156 -12.98 10.65 -4.71
C GLU A 156 -13.24 11.04 -6.17
N ALA A 157 -12.19 11.39 -6.91
CA ALA A 157 -12.31 11.77 -8.31
C ALA A 157 -12.61 10.57 -9.25
N CYS A 158 -12.51 9.33 -8.75
CA CYS A 158 -12.62 8.14 -9.57
C CYS A 158 -14.09 7.79 -9.89
N PRO A 159 -14.51 7.76 -11.16
CA PRO A 159 -15.90 7.48 -11.54
C PRO A 159 -16.30 6.01 -11.36
N VAL A 160 -15.33 5.11 -11.25
CA VAL A 160 -15.55 3.65 -11.10
C VAL A 160 -15.03 3.12 -9.75
N HIS A 161 -14.85 4.02 -8.78
CA HIS A 161 -14.53 3.69 -7.38
C HIS A 161 -13.24 2.88 -7.16
N ILE A 162 -12.24 3.07 -8.03
CA ILE A 162 -10.90 2.54 -7.81
C ILE A 162 -10.21 3.31 -6.69
N ASN A 163 -9.46 2.59 -5.85
CA ASN A 163 -8.66 3.17 -4.77
C ASN A 163 -7.15 3.05 -5.05
N PRO A 164 -6.51 4.03 -5.72
CA PRO A 164 -5.05 4.05 -5.90
C PRO A 164 -4.28 4.22 -4.59
N LEU A 165 -4.90 4.85 -3.57
CA LEU A 165 -4.26 5.14 -2.29
C LEU A 165 -3.88 3.85 -1.55
N ASP A 166 -4.74 2.84 -1.56
CA ASP A 166 -4.49 1.55 -0.91
C ASP A 166 -3.23 0.86 -1.45
N VAL A 167 -3.07 0.81 -2.78
CA VAL A 167 -1.86 0.26 -3.41
C VAL A 167 -0.61 1.04 -2.99
N ILE A 168 -0.65 2.37 -3.01
CA ILE A 168 0.49 3.21 -2.61
C ILE A 168 0.88 2.95 -1.15
N LEU A 169 -0.10 2.83 -0.26
CA LEU A 169 0.14 2.57 1.17
C LEU A 169 0.75 1.19 1.39
N LYS A 170 0.30 0.15 0.67
CA LYS A 170 0.88 -1.19 0.76
C LYS A 170 2.33 -1.23 0.30
N ILE A 171 2.68 -0.54 -0.78
CA ILE A 171 4.06 -0.46 -1.27
C ILE A 171 4.95 0.31 -0.27
N ARG A 172 4.47 1.45 0.23
CA ARG A 172 5.18 2.23 1.27
C ARG A 172 5.42 1.41 2.53
N ARG A 173 4.42 0.65 2.94
CA ARG A 173 4.50 -0.21 4.12
C ARG A 173 5.58 -1.27 3.96
N TYR A 174 5.67 -1.89 2.79
CA TYR A 174 6.74 -2.83 2.47
C TYR A 174 8.13 -2.18 2.53
N GLU A 175 8.30 -1.02 1.90
CA GLU A 175 9.58 -0.32 1.93
C GLU A 175 10.02 0.03 3.36
N VAL A 176 9.11 0.56 4.18
CA VAL A 176 9.44 1.02 5.53
C VAL A 176 9.64 -0.15 6.49
N LEU A 177 8.75 -1.15 6.50
CA LEU A 177 8.77 -2.22 7.51
C LEU A 177 9.64 -3.42 7.11
N THR A 178 9.74 -3.75 5.82
CA THR A 178 10.54 -4.88 5.36
C THR A 178 11.95 -4.44 4.94
N ASN A 179 12.07 -3.35 4.18
CA ASN A 179 13.36 -2.90 3.65
C ASN A 179 14.05 -1.84 4.51
N ALA A 180 13.41 -1.39 5.61
CA ALA A 180 13.88 -0.27 6.44
C ALA A 180 14.26 0.96 5.59
N SER A 181 13.55 1.16 4.47
CA SER A 181 13.86 2.15 3.44
C SER A 181 12.73 3.17 3.36
N GLY A 182 13.10 4.44 3.39
CA GLY A 182 12.16 5.55 3.28
C GLY A 182 12.92 6.88 3.22
N PRO A 183 12.21 8.01 3.07
CA PRO A 183 12.81 9.33 3.18
C PRO A 183 13.55 9.45 4.52
N SER A 184 14.76 10.03 4.53
CA SER A 184 15.59 10.16 5.73
C SER A 184 14.84 10.81 6.88
N ASP A 185 14.06 11.84 6.58
CA ASP A 185 13.27 12.59 7.58
C ASP A 185 12.23 11.71 8.27
N TRP A 186 11.67 10.73 7.56
CA TRP A 186 10.67 9.79 8.11
C TRP A 186 11.33 8.78 9.03
N ILE A 187 12.52 8.28 8.67
CA ILE A 187 13.27 7.34 9.49
C ILE A 187 13.65 8.00 10.82
N THR A 188 14.18 9.23 10.78
CA THR A 188 14.47 9.99 12.01
C THR A 188 13.21 10.21 12.85
N MET A 189 12.07 10.55 12.22
CA MET A 189 10.79 10.65 12.92
C MET A 189 10.40 9.34 13.61
N PHE A 190 10.51 8.20 12.93
CA PHE A 190 10.14 6.90 13.51
C PHE A 190 11.04 6.53 14.69
N THR A 191 12.36 6.73 14.56
CA THR A 191 13.32 6.50 15.65
C THR A 191 13.04 7.40 16.86
N ASN A 192 12.67 8.66 16.63
CA ASN A 192 12.30 9.56 17.73
C ASN A 192 11.01 9.12 18.43
N LEU A 193 10.00 8.70 17.65
CA LEU A 193 8.74 8.21 18.17
C LEU A 193 8.93 6.97 19.04
N GLU A 194 9.77 6.03 18.61
CA GLU A 194 10.08 4.80 19.34
C GLU A 194 10.83 5.07 20.66
N ASN A 195 11.86 5.93 20.62
CA ASN A 195 12.70 6.17 21.80
C ASN A 195 12.08 7.13 22.82
N ASN A 196 11.40 8.19 22.33
CA ASN A 196 10.95 9.30 23.16
C ASN A 196 9.43 9.42 23.27
N GLY A 197 8.67 8.55 22.59
CA GLY A 197 7.21 8.68 22.49
C GLY A 197 6.74 9.95 21.77
N SER A 198 7.64 10.66 21.08
CA SER A 198 7.35 11.91 20.39
C SER A 198 8.18 12.04 19.12
N VAL A 199 7.58 12.63 18.09
CA VAL A 199 8.24 12.84 16.77
C VAL A 199 9.40 13.84 16.86
N TRP A 200 9.31 14.78 17.79
CA TRP A 200 10.26 15.88 17.94
C TRP A 200 11.18 15.65 19.13
N GLN A 201 12.48 15.63 18.90
CA GLN A 201 13.48 15.57 19.96
C GLN A 201 13.66 16.97 20.57
N ILE A 202 12.71 17.40 21.41
CA ILE A 202 12.77 18.70 22.09
C ILE A 202 13.53 18.51 23.42
N PRO A 203 14.71 19.13 23.60
CA PRO A 203 15.49 18.97 24.82
C PRO A 203 14.91 19.74 26.02
N ALA A 204 14.10 20.77 25.77
CA ALA A 204 13.42 21.52 26.81
C ALA A 204 12.14 20.81 27.27
N ALA A 205 11.86 20.83 28.58
CA ALA A 205 10.59 20.34 29.10
C ALA A 205 9.44 21.06 28.38
N ARG A 206 8.47 20.30 27.87
CA ARG A 206 7.28 20.87 27.19
C ARG A 206 6.54 21.89 28.06
N SER A 207 6.65 21.79 29.38
CA SER A 207 6.05 22.70 30.36
C SER A 207 6.92 23.91 30.73
N ALA A 208 8.12 24.07 30.15
CA ALA A 208 9.03 25.16 30.52
C ALA A 208 8.41 26.55 30.28
N TRP A 209 7.51 26.70 29.31
CA TRP A 209 6.75 27.94 29.09
C TRP A 209 5.75 28.26 30.21
N ILE A 210 5.35 27.28 31.03
CA ILE A 210 4.46 27.48 32.18
C ILE A 210 5.21 28.11 33.35
N GLN A 211 6.53 27.94 33.43
CA GLN A 211 7.36 28.44 34.52
C GLN A 211 7.93 29.85 34.25
N GLN A 212 7.53 30.50 33.15
CA GLN A 212 8.02 31.82 32.74
C GLN A 212 7.15 33.01 33.23
N ASP A 213 6.29 32.80 34.22
CA ASP A 213 5.60 33.89 34.96
C ASP A 213 6.29 34.17 36.32
#